data_AF-A0A2G2IAR5-F1
#
_entry.id   AF-A0A2G2IAR5-F1
#
_cell.length_a   1.000
_cell.length_b   1.000
_cell.length_c   1.000
_cell.angle_alpha   90.00
_cell.angle_beta   90.00
_cell.angle_gamma   90.00
#
_symmetry.space_group_name_H-M   'P 1'
#
loop_
_entity.id
_entity.type
_entity.pdbx_description
1 polymer ?
#
loop_
_entity_poly.entity_id
_entity_poly.type
_entity_poly.pdbx_seq_one_letter_code
_entity_poly.pdbx_strand_id
1 'polypeptide(L)'
;MPSSANTLTPIQAKALLKNLTPDEKAALNYRWSFWARPDQLEPEGDWTVWLALAGRGWGKTRTGAEWVRQIKDTVGRIGLIAPTASDARDVMVEGESGILAISPPWDRPVYEPSKRRLTWDNGTIATLYSADEPDRLRGPQHAALWCDELAAWKYMQEAWDMAMFGLRLGERPKVCATTTPRPLPLIRELVRSETTHVTRGRTHDNLMNLAPAFRQAVLSRYEGTRLGRQELEAEILDDIPGALWTRQMVEDALWRGDLPDMRRVVVAVDPSGAGGGDEETADSIGIVVAGLGVDGLAYVLSDWTCDLSPAGWGRRAVEAYRKYSADRIVAERNYGGAMVEHVIRTVDKSVSYKEVVASRGKAVRAEPVAALYEQGRVRHVGGLSELEDQMVSMTSDGYMGDGSPDRLDAAVWALSDLMLGEQAPRAGMILSKRHR
;
A
#
# COMPACT_ATOMS: atom_id res chain seq x y z
N MET A 1 -33.14 20.94 19.97
CA MET A 1 -31.68 20.78 20.21
C MET A 1 -30.95 21.59 19.15
N PRO A 2 -29.81 22.25 19.45
CA PRO A 2 -29.15 23.09 18.45
C PRO A 2 -28.74 22.24 17.25
N SER A 3 -29.06 22.72 16.06
CA SER A 3 -28.51 22.22 14.81
C SER A 3 -26.97 22.39 14.82
N SER A 4 -26.25 21.47 14.18
CA SER A 4 -24.78 21.50 14.05
C SER A 4 -24.29 22.90 13.67
N ALA A 5 -23.17 23.36 14.23
CA ALA A 5 -22.53 24.64 13.92
C ALA A 5 -22.36 24.82 12.40
N ASN A 6 -22.11 23.72 11.67
CA ASN A 6 -21.91 23.70 10.22
C ASN A 6 -23.18 23.99 9.41
N THR A 7 -24.35 24.03 10.05
CA THR A 7 -25.66 24.30 9.43
C THR A 7 -26.26 25.64 9.83
N LEU A 8 -25.61 26.37 10.75
CA LEU A 8 -26.08 27.64 11.29
C LEU A 8 -25.48 28.81 10.51
N THR A 9 -26.32 29.74 10.08
CA THR A 9 -25.85 31.05 9.61
C THR A 9 -25.26 31.86 10.79
N PRO A 10 -24.39 32.86 10.53
CA PRO A 10 -23.83 33.71 11.59
C PRO A 10 -24.89 34.37 12.48
N ILE A 11 -26.06 34.70 11.92
CA ILE A 11 -27.19 35.28 12.63
C ILE A 11 -27.84 34.24 13.56
N GLN A 12 -28.07 33.03 13.07
CA GLN A 12 -28.63 31.93 13.87
C GLN A 12 -27.66 31.48 14.97
N ALA A 13 -26.36 31.42 14.68
CA ALA A 13 -25.33 31.10 15.68
C ALA A 13 -25.28 32.16 16.80
N LYS A 14 -25.34 33.44 16.45
CA LYS A 14 -25.35 34.54 17.44
C LYS A 14 -26.62 34.53 18.29
N ALA A 15 -27.78 34.21 17.70
CA ALA A 15 -29.04 34.07 18.42
C ALA A 15 -29.01 32.87 19.38
N LEU A 16 -28.47 31.73 18.94
CA LEU A 16 -28.26 30.54 19.76
C LEU A 16 -27.39 30.86 20.98
N LEU A 17 -26.21 31.45 20.75
CA LEU A 17 -25.26 31.79 21.81
C LEU A 17 -25.83 32.82 22.79
N LYS A 18 -26.74 33.70 22.36
CA LYS A 18 -27.37 34.68 23.26
C LYS A 18 -28.28 34.02 24.30
N ASN A 19 -28.87 32.88 23.96
CA ASN A 19 -29.83 32.18 24.80
C ASN A 19 -29.19 31.13 25.73
N LEU A 20 -27.89 30.88 25.60
CA LEU A 20 -27.15 29.96 26.48
C LEU A 20 -26.56 30.68 27.70
N THR A 21 -26.66 30.02 28.85
CA THR A 21 -25.96 30.41 30.09
C THR A 21 -24.43 30.33 29.91
N PRO A 22 -23.63 30.96 30.80
CA PRO A 22 -22.17 30.83 30.77
C PRO A 22 -21.70 29.36 30.82
N ASP A 23 -22.34 28.54 31.65
CA ASP A 23 -21.99 27.13 31.80
C ASP A 23 -22.36 26.31 30.56
N GLU A 24 -23.51 26.59 29.95
CA GLU A 24 -23.89 25.94 28.68
C GLU A 24 -22.95 26.34 27.53
N LYS A 25 -22.45 27.59 27.51
CA LYS A 25 -21.44 28.02 26.54
C LYS A 25 -20.11 27.30 26.76
N ALA A 26 -19.69 27.16 28.01
CA ALA A 26 -18.48 26.41 28.34
C ALA A 26 -18.62 24.93 27.96
N ALA A 27 -19.76 24.30 28.24
CA ALA A 27 -20.06 22.93 27.85
C ALA A 27 -20.15 22.75 26.32
N LEU A 28 -20.63 23.76 25.60
CA LEU A 28 -20.72 23.73 24.14
C LEU A 28 -19.35 23.52 23.48
N ASN A 29 -18.27 24.07 24.06
CA ASN A 29 -16.91 23.89 23.54
C ASN A 29 -16.45 22.42 23.52
N TYR A 30 -17.04 21.57 24.37
CA TYR A 30 -16.70 20.14 24.47
C TYR A 30 -17.76 19.22 23.82
N ARG A 31 -18.78 19.80 23.19
CA ARG A 31 -19.86 19.05 22.55
C ARG A 31 -19.51 18.73 21.10
N TRP A 32 -18.89 17.58 20.88
CA TRP A 32 -18.45 17.18 19.54
C TRP A 32 -19.57 17.17 18.51
N SER A 33 -20.76 16.65 18.83
CA SER A 33 -21.93 16.65 17.92
C SER A 33 -22.36 18.04 17.43
N PHE A 34 -21.96 19.10 18.12
CA PHE A 34 -22.22 20.47 17.67
C PHE A 34 -21.16 20.96 16.65
N TRP A 35 -19.89 20.59 16.83
CA TRP A 35 -18.77 21.07 16.00
C TRP A 35 -18.41 20.15 14.84
N ALA A 36 -18.61 18.85 15.02
CA ALA A 36 -18.30 17.82 14.04
C ALA A 36 -19.09 18.02 12.74
N ARG A 37 -18.44 17.68 11.64
CA ARG A 37 -19.15 17.38 10.40
C ARG A 37 -19.83 16.01 10.50
N PRO A 38 -20.89 15.74 9.70
CA PRO A 38 -21.56 14.44 9.71
C PRO A 38 -20.63 13.25 9.45
N ASP A 39 -19.62 13.43 8.61
CA ASP A 39 -18.60 12.42 8.28
C ASP A 39 -17.60 12.16 9.43
N GLN A 40 -17.58 13.00 10.46
CA GLN A 40 -16.73 12.84 11.65
C GLN A 40 -17.49 12.26 12.86
N LEU A 41 -18.75 11.89 12.69
CA LEU A 41 -19.55 11.24 13.72
C LEU A 41 -19.53 9.73 13.53
N GLU A 42 -19.78 9.00 14.63
CA GLU A 42 -19.93 7.55 14.59
C GLU A 42 -21.01 7.17 13.56
N PRO A 43 -20.71 6.29 12.58
CA PRO A 43 -21.68 5.93 11.56
C PRO A 43 -22.81 5.08 12.13
N GLU A 44 -23.99 5.22 11.55
CA GLU A 44 -25.14 4.37 11.84
C GLU A 44 -24.97 2.96 11.24
N GLY A 45 -25.73 1.99 11.75
CA GLY A 45 -25.73 0.62 11.26
C GLY A 45 -24.90 -0.35 12.09
N ASP A 46 -24.81 -1.58 11.59
CA ASP A 46 -24.09 -2.69 12.23
C ASP A 46 -22.73 -2.86 11.55
N TRP A 47 -21.69 -2.35 12.19
CA TRP A 47 -20.32 -2.39 11.70
C TRP A 47 -19.39 -2.80 12.83
N THR A 48 -18.34 -3.53 12.46
CA THR A 48 -17.25 -3.91 13.38
C THR A 48 -16.11 -2.90 13.29
N VAL A 49 -15.79 -2.47 12.07
CA VAL A 49 -14.72 -1.50 11.81
C VAL A 49 -15.30 -0.23 11.20
N TRP A 50 -15.02 0.91 11.83
CA TRP A 50 -15.18 2.21 11.21
C TRP A 50 -13.82 2.68 10.69
N LEU A 51 -13.67 2.69 9.38
CA LEU A 51 -12.44 3.10 8.71
C LEU A 51 -12.56 4.55 8.21
N ALA A 52 -11.97 5.48 8.96
CA ALA A 52 -11.88 6.89 8.60
C ALA A 52 -10.64 7.14 7.72
N LEU A 53 -10.83 7.03 6.40
CA LEU A 53 -9.83 7.27 5.35
C LEU A 53 -9.84 8.74 4.93
N ALA A 54 -8.91 9.53 5.47
CA ALA A 54 -8.94 10.97 5.22
C ALA A 54 -7.56 11.61 5.11
N GLY A 55 -7.51 12.73 4.39
CA GLY A 55 -6.31 13.55 4.20
C GLY A 55 -5.81 14.22 5.49
N ARG A 56 -4.64 14.87 5.41
CA ARG A 56 -4.09 15.68 6.50
C ARG A 56 -4.99 16.87 6.78
N GLY A 57 -5.29 17.14 8.04
CA GLY A 57 -6.15 18.25 8.40
C GLY A 57 -7.64 18.01 8.21
N TRP A 58 -8.11 16.80 7.84
CA TRP A 58 -9.54 16.45 7.96
C TRP A 58 -10.01 16.39 9.43
N GLY A 59 -9.10 16.09 10.36
CA GLY A 59 -9.40 15.97 11.79
C GLY A 59 -9.46 14.53 12.29
N LYS A 60 -8.73 13.60 11.66
CA LYS A 60 -8.70 12.16 11.99
C LYS A 60 -8.47 11.88 13.47
N THR A 61 -7.38 12.42 14.03
CA THR A 61 -7.02 12.22 15.45
C THR A 61 -8.11 12.76 16.37
N ARG A 62 -8.71 13.91 16.04
CA ARG A 62 -9.82 14.48 16.82
C ARG A 62 -11.06 13.57 16.76
N THR A 63 -11.40 13.07 15.58
CA THR A 63 -12.52 12.14 15.37
C THR A 63 -12.35 10.87 16.22
N GLY A 64 -11.17 10.23 16.18
CA GLY A 64 -10.90 9.02 16.97
C GLY A 64 -10.94 9.28 18.47
N ALA A 65 -10.35 10.38 18.94
CA ALA A 65 -10.36 10.76 20.35
C ALA A 65 -11.79 11.09 20.87
N GLU A 66 -12.61 11.76 20.06
CA GLU A 66 -14.01 12.05 20.39
C GLU A 66 -14.87 10.79 20.39
N TRP A 67 -14.62 9.85 19.47
CA TRP A 67 -15.28 8.55 19.49
C TRP A 67 -14.95 7.77 20.77
N VAL A 68 -13.69 7.76 21.20
CA VAL A 68 -13.30 7.17 22.51
C VAL A 68 -14.05 7.85 23.67
N ARG A 69 -14.15 9.18 23.68
CA ARG A 69 -14.92 9.92 24.69
C ARG A 69 -16.41 9.60 24.68
N GLN A 70 -16.98 9.30 23.51
CA GLN A 70 -18.40 8.94 23.36
C GLN A 70 -18.68 7.52 23.89
N ILE A 71 -17.82 6.55 23.55
CA ILE A 71 -18.08 5.15 23.89
C ILE A 71 -17.67 4.78 25.32
N LYS A 72 -16.80 5.57 25.97
CA LYS A 72 -16.23 5.25 27.29
C LYS A 72 -17.26 5.05 28.40
N ASP A 73 -18.48 5.55 28.25
CA ASP A 73 -19.58 5.30 29.21
C ASP A 73 -20.31 3.97 28.96
N THR A 74 -20.10 3.36 27.79
CA THR A 74 -20.73 2.09 27.38
C THR A 74 -19.76 0.92 27.33
N VAL A 75 -18.45 1.18 27.37
CA VAL A 75 -17.40 0.15 27.29
C VAL A 75 -16.44 0.27 28.46
N GLY A 76 -16.02 -0.85 29.04
CA GLY A 76 -15.11 -0.84 30.20
C GLY A 76 -13.62 -0.83 29.86
N ARG A 77 -13.22 -1.42 28.71
CA ARG A 77 -11.80 -1.56 28.31
C ARG A 77 -11.60 -1.17 26.85
N ILE A 78 -10.72 -0.19 26.64
CA ILE A 78 -10.39 0.35 25.31
C ILE A 78 -8.89 0.15 25.06
N GLY A 79 -8.53 -0.24 23.84
CA GLY A 79 -7.13 -0.23 23.38
C GLY A 79 -6.88 0.96 22.46
N LEU A 80 -5.85 1.75 22.77
CA LEU A 80 -5.38 2.84 21.93
C LEU A 80 -4.08 2.37 21.26
N ILE A 81 -4.09 2.19 19.95
CA ILE A 81 -2.97 1.63 19.21
C ILE A 81 -2.46 2.68 18.23
N ALA A 82 -1.18 3.05 18.35
CA ALA A 82 -0.51 3.98 17.47
C ALA A 82 0.67 3.30 16.76
N PRO A 83 1.30 3.93 15.75
CA PRO A 83 2.48 3.37 15.10
C PRO A 83 3.62 3.10 16.08
N THR A 84 3.90 4.05 16.98
CA THR A 84 4.91 3.93 18.05
C THR A 84 4.32 4.28 19.42
N ALA A 85 5.00 3.86 20.49
CA ALA A 85 4.61 4.22 21.86
C ALA A 85 4.67 5.74 22.12
N SER A 86 5.60 6.45 21.45
CA SER A 86 5.65 7.91 21.45
C SER A 86 4.43 8.52 20.78
N ASP A 87 3.99 8.00 19.62
CA ASP A 87 2.80 8.52 18.94
C ASP A 87 1.54 8.35 19.80
N ALA A 88 1.41 7.20 20.47
CA ALA A 88 0.29 6.96 21.39
C ALA A 88 0.24 8.00 22.52
N ARG A 89 1.39 8.37 23.10
CA ARG A 89 1.46 9.38 24.16
C ARG A 89 1.29 10.80 23.60
N ASP A 90 2.17 11.18 22.67
CA ASP A 90 2.38 12.57 22.24
C ASP A 90 1.27 13.05 21.29
N VAL A 91 0.60 12.14 20.58
CA VAL A 91 -0.47 12.47 19.62
C VAL A 91 -1.85 12.10 20.17
N MET A 92 -2.07 10.84 20.54
CA MET A 92 -3.42 10.38 20.93
C MET A 92 -3.85 10.84 22.34
N VAL A 93 -2.90 11.05 23.26
CA VAL A 93 -3.20 11.40 24.66
C VAL A 93 -2.93 12.87 24.96
N GLU A 94 -1.69 13.33 24.77
CA GLU A 94 -1.21 14.66 25.18
C GLU A 94 -1.28 15.71 24.07
N GLY A 95 -1.44 15.27 22.82
CA GLY A 95 -1.51 16.16 21.65
C GLY A 95 -2.71 17.11 21.69
N GLU A 96 -2.70 18.12 20.82
CA GLU A 96 -3.75 19.15 20.74
C GLU A 96 -5.16 18.55 20.49
N SER A 97 -5.22 17.48 19.71
CA SER A 97 -6.44 16.69 19.46
C SER A 97 -6.55 15.44 20.34
N GLY A 98 -5.57 15.22 21.22
CA GLY A 98 -5.50 14.05 22.10
C GLY A 98 -6.51 14.12 23.24
N ILE A 99 -6.84 12.94 23.78
CA ILE A 99 -7.95 12.75 24.74
C ILE A 99 -7.90 13.75 25.89
N LEU A 100 -6.71 14.05 26.45
CA LEU A 100 -6.60 14.97 27.58
C LEU A 100 -6.95 16.41 27.20
N ALA A 101 -6.49 16.90 26.04
CA ALA A 101 -6.73 18.26 25.59
C ALA A 101 -8.22 18.49 25.28
N ILE A 102 -8.88 17.47 24.74
CA ILE A 102 -10.26 17.58 24.26
C ILE A 102 -11.31 17.25 25.32
N SER A 103 -10.91 16.71 26.46
CA SER A 103 -11.83 16.35 27.54
C SER A 103 -12.20 17.58 28.37
N PRO A 104 -13.48 17.74 28.75
CA PRO A 104 -13.88 18.82 29.64
C PRO A 104 -13.27 18.60 31.03
N PRO A 105 -13.06 19.67 31.83
CA PRO A 105 -12.43 19.56 33.15
C PRO A 105 -13.12 18.57 34.11
N TRP A 106 -14.44 18.38 33.96
CA TRP A 106 -15.25 17.49 34.81
C TRP A 106 -15.32 16.03 34.32
N ASP A 107 -14.77 15.71 33.15
CA ASP A 107 -14.74 14.35 32.60
C ASP A 107 -13.38 14.03 31.96
N ARG A 108 -12.33 14.66 32.48
CA ARG A 108 -10.96 14.47 32.02
C ARG A 108 -10.36 13.25 32.69
N PRO A 109 -9.88 12.25 31.94
CA PRO A 109 -9.30 11.06 32.55
C PRO A 109 -7.97 11.35 33.24
N VAL A 110 -7.65 10.54 34.24
CA VAL A 110 -6.33 10.49 34.85
C VAL A 110 -5.39 9.69 33.95
N TYR A 111 -4.32 10.32 33.50
CA TYR A 111 -3.26 9.68 32.73
C TYR A 111 -2.14 9.17 33.64
N GLU A 112 -1.82 7.88 33.53
CA GLU A 112 -0.75 7.22 34.27
C GLU A 112 0.32 6.71 33.28
N PRO A 113 1.33 7.52 32.91
CA PRO A 113 2.29 7.18 31.85
C PRO A 113 3.03 5.86 32.09
N SER A 114 3.48 5.60 33.33
CA SER A 114 4.19 4.38 33.70
C SER A 114 3.35 3.11 33.54
N LYS A 115 2.01 3.25 33.59
CA LYS A 115 1.07 2.15 33.38
C LYS A 115 0.49 2.15 31.97
N ARG A 116 0.84 3.13 31.13
CA ARG A 116 0.32 3.32 29.77
C ARG A 116 -1.20 3.33 29.72
N ARG A 117 -1.87 4.01 30.66
CA ARG A 117 -3.34 4.00 30.75
C ARG A 117 -3.95 5.34 31.10
N LEU A 118 -5.16 5.54 30.57
CA LEU A 118 -6.11 6.57 30.97
C LEU A 118 -7.23 5.91 31.78
N THR A 119 -7.65 6.56 32.86
CA THR A 119 -8.75 6.09 33.70
C THR A 119 -9.77 7.21 33.89
N TRP A 120 -11.03 6.92 33.57
CA TRP A 120 -12.16 7.82 33.87
C TRP A 120 -12.78 7.46 35.22
N ASP A 121 -13.49 8.42 35.82
CA ASP A 121 -14.15 8.26 37.13
C ASP A 121 -15.24 7.17 37.12
N ASN A 122 -15.79 6.88 35.94
CA ASN A 122 -16.75 5.79 35.73
C ASN A 122 -16.10 4.38 35.76
N GLY A 123 -14.77 4.30 35.89
CA GLY A 123 -13.99 3.05 35.93
C GLY A 123 -13.51 2.54 34.57
N THR A 124 -13.86 3.21 33.47
CA THR A 124 -13.38 2.84 32.14
C THR A 124 -11.88 3.07 32.02
N ILE A 125 -11.19 2.11 31.40
CA ILE A 125 -9.74 2.14 31.20
C ILE A 125 -9.43 2.10 29.71
N ALA A 126 -8.64 3.05 29.23
CA ALA A 126 -8.00 2.99 27.92
C ALA A 126 -6.50 2.73 28.07
N THR A 127 -5.99 1.65 27.49
CA THR A 127 -4.57 1.28 27.55
C THR A 127 -3.88 1.58 26.23
N LEU A 128 -2.68 2.15 26.29
CA LEU A 128 -1.87 2.51 25.13
C LEU A 128 -0.99 1.34 24.69
N TYR A 129 -0.97 1.09 23.39
CA TYR A 129 -0.17 0.08 22.71
C TYR A 129 0.53 0.67 21.50
N SER A 130 1.57 -0.04 21.08
CA SER A 130 2.40 0.32 19.94
C SER A 130 2.32 -0.80 18.91
N ALA A 131 2.08 -0.45 17.66
CA ALA A 131 2.01 -1.42 16.57
C ALA A 131 3.39 -1.94 16.14
N ASP A 132 4.47 -1.26 16.53
CA ASP A 132 5.85 -1.75 16.35
C ASP A 132 6.23 -2.90 17.29
N GLU A 133 5.37 -3.28 18.24
CA GLU A 133 5.53 -4.43 19.15
C GLU A 133 4.27 -5.35 19.15
N PRO A 134 3.96 -6.05 18.04
CA PRO A 134 2.72 -6.83 17.88
C PRO A 134 2.44 -7.84 19.01
N ASP A 135 3.48 -8.49 19.54
CA ASP A 135 3.34 -9.49 20.61
C ASP A 135 2.70 -8.94 21.89
N ARG A 136 2.83 -7.62 22.14
CA ARG A 136 2.19 -6.99 23.30
C ARG A 136 0.66 -6.91 23.19
N LEU A 137 0.10 -7.12 21.99
CA LEU A 137 -1.34 -7.14 21.74
C LEU A 137 -1.97 -8.53 21.94
N ARG A 138 -1.18 -9.61 22.06
CA ARG A 138 -1.68 -10.99 22.19
C ARG A 138 -2.51 -11.27 23.44
N GLY A 139 -2.05 -10.78 24.59
CA GLY A 139 -2.65 -11.05 25.90
C GLY A 139 -3.86 -10.17 26.27
N PRO A 140 -3.82 -8.85 25.98
CA PRO A 140 -4.91 -7.94 26.28
C PRO A 140 -6.28 -8.32 25.71
N GLN A 141 -7.34 -7.80 26.33
CA GLN A 141 -8.71 -7.96 25.89
C GLN A 141 -9.43 -6.61 25.95
N HIS A 142 -10.14 -6.26 24.87
CA HIS A 142 -10.79 -4.96 24.72
C HIS A 142 -12.21 -5.13 24.21
N ALA A 143 -13.07 -4.17 24.58
CA ALA A 143 -14.41 -4.00 24.03
C ALA A 143 -14.41 -3.02 22.86
N ALA A 144 -13.42 -2.12 22.80
CA ALA A 144 -13.22 -1.22 21.69
C ALA A 144 -11.74 -0.96 21.42
N LEU A 145 -11.42 -0.67 20.16
CA LEU A 145 -10.07 -0.26 19.75
C LEU A 145 -10.13 1.05 18.97
N TRP A 146 -9.22 1.97 19.29
CA TRP A 146 -8.87 3.08 18.41
C TRP A 146 -7.47 2.84 17.84
N CYS A 147 -7.39 2.60 16.53
CA CYS A 147 -6.16 2.37 15.78
C CYS A 147 -5.82 3.63 14.98
N ASP A 148 -4.83 4.41 15.44
CA ASP A 148 -4.42 5.65 14.79
C ASP A 148 -3.27 5.43 13.80
N GLU A 149 -3.29 6.21 12.72
CA GLU A 149 -2.35 6.16 11.59
C GLU A 149 -2.04 4.72 11.13
N LEU A 150 -3.09 3.91 10.91
CA LEU A 150 -2.97 2.47 10.58
C LEU A 150 -1.97 2.18 9.43
N ALA A 151 -2.03 2.94 8.34
CA ALA A 151 -1.14 2.82 7.18
C ALA A 151 0.34 3.20 7.46
N ALA A 152 0.68 3.68 8.66
CA ALA A 152 2.05 3.98 9.10
C ALA A 152 2.62 2.89 10.03
N TRP A 153 1.86 1.84 10.35
CA TRP A 153 2.32 0.77 11.23
C TRP A 153 3.42 -0.06 10.53
N LYS A 154 4.54 -0.27 11.24
CA LYS A 154 5.68 -1.04 10.70
C LYS A 154 5.34 -2.51 10.45
N TYR A 155 4.64 -3.15 11.40
CA TYR A 155 4.20 -4.55 11.33
C TYR A 155 2.67 -4.59 11.19
N MET A 156 2.15 -3.86 10.19
CA MET A 156 0.73 -3.52 10.10
C MET A 156 -0.20 -4.73 10.19
N GLN A 157 0.04 -5.77 9.39
CA GLN A 157 -0.80 -6.97 9.37
C GLN A 157 -0.76 -7.72 10.70
N GLU A 158 0.45 -8.01 11.20
CA GLU A 158 0.65 -8.75 12.44
C GLU A 158 0.03 -8.04 13.65
N ALA A 159 0.26 -6.73 13.78
CA ALA A 159 -0.32 -5.92 14.85
C ALA A 159 -1.85 -5.85 14.74
N TRP A 160 -2.38 -5.71 13.52
CA TRP A 160 -3.82 -5.70 13.27
C TRP A 160 -4.47 -7.03 13.69
N ASP A 161 -3.91 -8.16 13.28
CA ASP A 161 -4.43 -9.48 13.61
C ASP A 161 -4.45 -9.71 15.13
N MET A 162 -3.36 -9.37 15.82
CA MET A 162 -3.29 -9.49 17.28
C MET A 162 -4.29 -8.57 17.98
N ALA A 163 -4.47 -7.35 17.47
CA ALA A 163 -5.46 -6.42 18.01
C ALA A 163 -6.89 -6.97 17.84
N MET A 164 -7.21 -7.48 16.65
CA MET A 164 -8.53 -8.07 16.35
C MET A 164 -8.81 -9.32 17.19
N PHE A 165 -7.81 -10.16 17.48
CA PHE A 165 -7.98 -11.29 18.41
C PHE A 165 -8.24 -10.85 19.86
N GLY A 166 -7.71 -9.69 20.26
CA GLY A 166 -7.97 -9.09 21.58
C GLY A 166 -9.34 -8.41 21.69
N LEU A 167 -9.96 -8.05 20.57
CA LEU A 167 -11.25 -7.37 20.50
C LEU A 167 -12.41 -8.38 20.66
N ARG A 168 -12.74 -8.72 21.91
CA ARG A 168 -13.69 -9.80 22.24
C ARG A 168 -14.52 -9.58 23.50
N LEU A 169 -14.52 -8.36 24.06
CA LEU A 169 -15.34 -8.03 25.22
C LEU A 169 -16.61 -7.28 24.80
N GLY A 170 -17.68 -7.48 25.58
CA GLY A 170 -18.99 -6.86 25.33
C GLY A 170 -19.80 -7.58 24.25
N GLU A 171 -21.00 -7.08 24.00
CA GLU A 171 -21.93 -7.68 23.02
C GLU A 171 -21.56 -7.33 21.56
N ARG A 172 -20.98 -6.13 21.36
CA ARG A 172 -20.65 -5.58 20.03
C ARG A 172 -19.28 -4.89 20.06
N PRO A 173 -18.20 -5.67 19.99
CA PRO A 173 -16.86 -5.11 19.87
C PRO A 173 -16.71 -4.23 18.63
N LYS A 174 -16.09 -3.05 18.77
CA LYS A 174 -15.93 -2.07 17.68
C LYS A 174 -14.51 -1.53 17.56
N VAL A 175 -14.11 -1.20 16.34
CA VAL A 175 -12.82 -0.55 16.02
C VAL A 175 -13.07 0.76 15.30
N CYS A 176 -12.44 1.84 15.73
CA CYS A 176 -12.26 3.04 14.93
C CYS A 176 -10.82 3.05 14.41
N ALA A 177 -10.64 2.97 13.10
CA ALA A 177 -9.34 3.05 12.44
C ALA A 177 -9.22 4.38 11.70
N THR A 178 -8.31 5.25 12.15
CA THR A 178 -8.05 6.55 11.54
C THR A 178 -6.79 6.46 10.69
N THR A 179 -6.88 6.75 9.40
CA THR A 179 -5.72 6.54 8.53
C THR A 179 -5.72 7.35 7.24
N THR A 180 -4.55 7.37 6.59
CA THR A 180 -4.35 7.95 5.26
C THR A 180 -4.61 6.90 4.18
N PRO A 181 -5.09 7.29 2.99
CA PRO A 181 -5.47 6.37 1.92
C PRO A 181 -4.26 5.80 1.15
N ARG A 182 -3.33 5.15 1.86
CA ARG A 182 -2.24 4.41 1.20
C ARG A 182 -2.77 3.10 0.62
N PRO A 183 -2.33 2.70 -0.59
CA PRO A 183 -2.82 1.49 -1.28
C PRO A 183 -2.22 0.19 -0.70
N LEU A 184 -2.24 0.02 0.62
CA LEU A 184 -1.67 -1.14 1.29
C LEU A 184 -2.67 -2.32 1.33
N PRO A 185 -2.21 -3.59 1.36
CA PRO A 185 -3.08 -4.76 1.32
C PRO A 185 -4.21 -4.75 2.36
N LEU A 186 -3.89 -4.53 3.63
CA LEU A 186 -4.88 -4.46 4.72
C LEU A 186 -5.90 -3.32 4.51
N ILE A 187 -5.46 -2.15 4.05
CA ILE A 187 -6.37 -1.03 3.80
C ILE A 187 -7.35 -1.38 2.68
N ARG A 188 -6.87 -2.07 1.64
CA ARG A 188 -7.71 -2.55 0.54
C ARG A 188 -8.69 -3.63 1.01
N GLU A 189 -8.25 -4.54 1.86
CA GLU A 189 -9.09 -5.55 2.48
C GLU A 189 -10.21 -4.91 3.31
N LEU A 190 -9.87 -3.99 4.22
CA LEU A 190 -10.83 -3.32 5.07
C LEU A 190 -11.85 -2.51 4.27
N VAL A 191 -11.43 -1.86 3.19
CA VAL A 191 -12.33 -1.13 2.28
C VAL A 191 -13.33 -2.05 1.57
N ARG A 192 -12.96 -3.30 1.31
CA ARG A 192 -13.82 -4.29 0.63
C ARG A 192 -14.69 -5.11 1.59
N SER A 193 -14.39 -5.08 2.89
CA SER A 193 -15.09 -5.88 3.89
C SER A 193 -16.51 -5.35 4.16
N GLU A 194 -17.50 -6.24 4.15
CA GLU A 194 -18.90 -5.92 4.43
C GLU A 194 -19.13 -5.45 5.87
N THR A 195 -18.25 -5.82 6.80
CA THR A 195 -18.33 -5.41 8.21
C THR A 195 -17.64 -4.07 8.49
N THR A 196 -17.10 -3.42 7.47
CA THR A 196 -16.41 -2.14 7.57
C THR A 196 -17.26 -1.01 7.03
N HIS A 197 -17.56 -0.01 7.86
CA HIS A 197 -18.08 1.26 7.39
C HIS A 197 -16.91 2.19 7.00
N VAL A 198 -16.82 2.55 5.72
CA VAL A 198 -15.77 3.43 5.21
C VAL A 198 -16.27 4.88 5.15
N THR A 199 -15.59 5.76 5.87
CA THR A 199 -15.75 7.21 5.71
C THR A 199 -14.57 7.77 4.93
N ARG A 200 -14.84 8.53 3.87
CA ARG A 200 -13.82 9.28 3.12
C ARG A 200 -13.99 10.78 3.34
N GLY A 201 -12.90 11.50 3.52
CA GLY A 201 -12.97 12.93 3.81
C GLY A 201 -11.77 13.72 3.33
N ARG A 202 -12.03 14.85 2.65
CA ARG A 202 -11.00 15.70 2.04
C ARG A 202 -10.55 16.78 3.02
N THR A 203 -9.32 17.25 2.89
CA THR A 203 -8.80 18.43 3.59
C THR A 203 -9.54 19.69 3.19
N HIS A 204 -10.06 19.76 1.95
CA HIS A 204 -10.93 20.83 1.49
C HIS A 204 -12.20 20.97 2.36
N ASP A 205 -12.72 19.87 2.88
CA ASP A 205 -13.92 19.86 3.72
C ASP A 205 -13.68 20.48 5.12
N ASN A 206 -12.42 20.74 5.48
CA ASN A 206 -12.03 21.41 6.72
C ASN A 206 -11.42 22.82 6.52
N LEU A 207 -11.54 23.41 5.32
CA LEU A 207 -10.95 24.70 4.94
C LEU A 207 -11.23 25.85 5.92
N MET A 208 -12.42 25.88 6.54
CA MET A 208 -12.83 26.93 7.47
C MET A 208 -12.07 26.91 8.79
N ASN A 209 -11.53 25.76 9.18
CA ASN A 209 -10.79 25.58 10.44
C ASN A 209 -9.26 25.68 10.26
N LEU A 210 -8.77 25.79 9.03
CA LEU A 210 -7.34 25.90 8.73
C LEU A 210 -6.88 27.37 8.65
N ALA A 211 -5.66 27.63 9.13
CA ALA A 211 -5.08 28.98 9.14
C ALA A 211 -4.97 29.56 7.71
N PRO A 212 -5.30 30.86 7.49
CA PRO A 212 -5.30 31.47 6.15
C PRO A 212 -3.99 31.34 5.37
N ALA A 213 -2.84 31.48 6.04
CA ALA A 213 -1.52 31.33 5.42
C ALA A 213 -1.19 29.88 5.04
N PHE A 214 -1.64 28.91 5.84
CA PHE A 214 -1.52 27.47 5.53
C PHE A 214 -2.34 27.12 4.28
N ARG A 215 -3.56 27.66 4.17
CA ARG A 215 -4.40 27.52 2.96
C ARG A 215 -3.66 28.02 1.73
N GLN A 216 -3.07 29.21 1.80
CA GLN A 216 -2.45 29.83 0.64
C GLN A 216 -1.15 29.14 0.21
N ALA A 217 -0.35 28.63 1.16
CA ALA A 217 0.95 28.01 0.88
C ALA A 217 0.86 26.51 0.54
N VAL A 218 -0.07 25.76 1.15
CA VAL A 218 -0.20 24.31 0.96
C VAL A 218 -1.12 23.98 -0.21
N LEU A 219 -2.24 24.69 -0.37
CA LEU A 219 -3.14 24.46 -1.51
C LEU A 219 -2.46 24.86 -2.82
N SER A 220 -1.90 26.07 -2.92
CA SER A 220 -1.25 26.51 -4.16
C SER A 220 -0.06 25.64 -4.60
N ARG A 221 0.61 24.97 -3.64
CA ARG A 221 1.78 24.12 -3.91
C ARG A 221 1.42 22.68 -4.26
N TYR A 222 0.30 22.16 -3.72
CA TYR A 222 -0.06 20.75 -3.84
C TYR A 222 -1.38 20.51 -4.61
N GLU A 223 -2.17 21.54 -4.90
CA GLU A 223 -3.36 21.48 -5.77
C GLU A 223 -2.99 20.98 -7.17
N GLY A 224 -3.75 20.02 -7.69
CA GLY A 224 -3.45 19.33 -8.94
C GLY A 224 -2.27 18.34 -8.90
N THR A 225 -1.53 18.25 -7.79
CA THR A 225 -0.43 17.28 -7.62
C THR A 225 -0.95 15.95 -7.05
N ARG A 226 -0.22 14.85 -7.29
CA ARG A 226 -0.55 13.53 -6.73
C ARG A 226 -0.53 13.53 -5.19
N LEU A 227 0.48 14.16 -4.59
CA LEU A 227 0.58 14.31 -3.14
C LEU A 227 -0.62 15.12 -2.59
N GLY A 228 -1.08 16.14 -3.31
CA GLY A 228 -2.34 16.82 -2.99
C GLY A 228 -3.57 15.91 -3.11
N ARG A 229 -3.69 15.09 -4.17
CA ARG A 229 -4.81 14.15 -4.29
C ARG A 229 -4.84 13.10 -3.16
N GLN A 230 -3.68 12.65 -2.70
CA GLN A 230 -3.57 11.68 -1.61
C GLN A 230 -3.74 12.33 -0.22
N GLU A 231 -3.00 13.41 0.05
CA GLU A 231 -2.93 14.06 1.37
C GLU A 231 -4.03 15.12 1.57
N LEU A 232 -4.63 15.64 0.50
CA LEU A 232 -5.69 16.66 0.53
C LEU A 232 -7.05 16.14 0.01
N GLU A 233 -7.11 15.36 -1.07
CA GLU A 233 -8.38 14.86 -1.62
C GLU A 233 -8.79 13.47 -1.11
N ALA A 234 -7.95 12.86 -0.26
CA ALA A 234 -8.17 11.53 0.33
C ALA A 234 -8.45 10.41 -0.69
N GLU A 235 -7.87 10.53 -1.89
CA GLU A 235 -7.93 9.49 -2.91
C GLU A 235 -6.91 8.39 -2.60
N ILE A 236 -7.33 7.12 -2.71
CA ILE A 236 -6.39 6.00 -2.78
C ILE A 236 -5.84 6.04 -4.20
N LEU A 237 -4.60 6.50 -4.34
CA LEU A 237 -3.94 6.58 -5.65
C LEU A 237 -3.07 5.33 -5.82
N ASP A 238 -3.40 4.48 -6.79
CA ASP A 238 -2.86 3.11 -6.92
C ASP A 238 -1.38 2.99 -7.36
N ASP A 239 -0.71 4.11 -7.63
CA ASP A 239 0.70 4.19 -8.06
C ASP A 239 1.62 4.80 -6.98
N ILE A 240 2.79 4.17 -6.80
CA ILE A 240 3.82 4.63 -5.86
C ILE A 240 4.53 5.88 -6.43
N PRO A 241 4.85 6.91 -5.63
CA PRO A 241 5.68 8.03 -6.10
C PRO A 241 7.00 7.54 -6.68
N GLY A 242 7.35 7.98 -7.89
CA GLY A 242 8.54 7.51 -8.60
C GLY A 242 8.40 6.13 -9.23
N ALA A 243 7.21 5.51 -9.20
CA ALA A 243 6.97 4.22 -9.83
C ALA A 243 7.30 4.26 -11.33
N LEU A 244 8.07 3.26 -11.79
CA LEU A 244 8.40 3.09 -13.19
C LEU A 244 7.18 2.63 -14.00
N TRP A 245 6.24 1.92 -13.36
CA TRP A 245 4.96 1.52 -13.95
C TRP A 245 3.80 2.06 -13.12
N THR A 246 2.81 2.62 -13.80
CA THR A 246 1.50 2.91 -13.19
C THR A 246 0.55 1.71 -13.38
N ARG A 247 -0.47 1.60 -12.53
CA ARG A 247 -1.52 0.58 -12.70
C ARG A 247 -2.20 0.74 -14.06
N GLN A 248 -2.47 1.98 -14.47
CA GLN A 248 -3.07 2.28 -15.78
C GLN A 248 -2.21 1.75 -16.94
N MET A 249 -0.88 1.94 -16.90
CA MET A 249 0.01 1.41 -17.95
C MET A 249 -0.07 -0.11 -18.07
N VAL A 250 -0.19 -0.82 -16.94
CA VAL A 250 -0.33 -2.28 -16.93
C VAL A 250 -1.70 -2.71 -17.44
N GLU A 251 -2.77 -2.02 -17.03
CA GLU A 251 -4.13 -2.27 -17.52
C GLU A 251 -4.25 -2.02 -19.03
N ASP A 252 -3.65 -0.94 -19.53
CA ASP A 252 -3.60 -0.61 -20.96
C ASP A 252 -2.77 -1.62 -21.76
N ALA A 253 -1.80 -2.30 -21.12
CA ALA A 253 -1.01 -3.36 -21.71
C ALA A 253 -1.79 -4.69 -21.84
N LEU A 254 -2.94 -4.85 -21.17
CA LEU A 254 -3.69 -6.10 -21.20
C LEU A 254 -4.16 -6.46 -22.62
N TRP A 255 -3.79 -7.65 -23.09
CA TRP A 255 -4.22 -8.22 -24.36
C TRP A 255 -5.39 -9.17 -24.15
N ARG A 256 -6.48 -8.94 -24.90
CA ARG A 256 -7.72 -9.73 -24.79
C ARG A 256 -8.08 -10.48 -26.07
N GLY A 257 -7.21 -10.46 -27.08
CA GLY A 257 -7.43 -11.12 -28.37
C GLY A 257 -6.59 -12.37 -28.55
N ASP A 258 -6.70 -12.99 -29.73
CA ASP A 258 -5.79 -14.06 -30.15
C ASP A 258 -4.36 -13.51 -30.25
N LEU A 259 -3.38 -14.30 -29.82
CA LEU A 259 -1.98 -13.91 -29.92
C LEU A 259 -1.53 -13.98 -31.38
N PRO A 260 -0.77 -12.98 -31.88
CA PRO A 260 -0.14 -13.10 -33.18
C PRO A 260 0.92 -14.20 -33.16
N ASP A 261 1.39 -14.61 -34.33
CA ASP A 261 2.57 -15.48 -34.41
C ASP A 261 3.78 -14.82 -33.75
N MET A 262 4.55 -15.58 -32.98
CA MET A 262 5.76 -15.08 -32.34
C MET A 262 6.95 -15.25 -33.28
N ARG A 263 7.65 -14.16 -33.58
CA ARG A 263 8.96 -14.20 -34.27
C ARG A 263 10.03 -14.84 -33.41
N ARG A 264 9.93 -14.64 -32.10
CA ARG A 264 10.89 -15.12 -31.11
C ARG A 264 10.23 -15.24 -29.75
N VAL A 265 10.57 -16.28 -29.00
CA VAL A 265 10.12 -16.50 -27.62
C VAL A 265 11.34 -16.77 -26.74
N VAL A 266 11.38 -16.17 -25.55
CA VAL A 266 12.43 -16.39 -24.57
C VAL A 266 11.83 -16.71 -23.21
N VAL A 267 12.55 -17.53 -22.44
CA VAL A 267 12.29 -17.73 -21.02
C VAL A 267 13.39 -17.03 -20.25
N ALA A 268 13.05 -16.07 -19.39
CA ALA A 268 14.00 -15.43 -18.50
C ALA A 268 13.94 -16.06 -17.11
N VAL A 269 15.10 -16.23 -16.49
CA VAL A 269 15.24 -16.78 -15.14
C VAL A 269 16.05 -15.81 -14.29
N ASP A 270 15.49 -15.42 -13.14
CA ASP A 270 16.18 -14.65 -12.10
C ASP A 270 16.19 -15.45 -10.79
N PRO A 271 17.29 -16.15 -10.48
CA PRO A 271 17.41 -16.87 -9.22
C PRO A 271 17.83 -15.91 -8.12
N SER A 272 17.01 -15.79 -7.07
CA SER A 272 17.35 -15.07 -5.85
C SER A 272 18.70 -15.53 -5.28
N GLY A 273 19.55 -14.57 -4.91
CA GLY A 273 20.84 -14.84 -4.29
C GLY A 273 20.68 -15.00 -2.79
N ALA A 274 20.75 -16.24 -2.29
CA ALA A 274 20.76 -16.52 -0.87
C ALA A 274 21.96 -15.82 -0.19
N GLY A 275 21.69 -14.72 0.52
CA GLY A 275 22.56 -14.25 1.59
C GLY A 275 22.47 -15.27 2.72
N GLY A 276 23.61 -15.85 3.12
CA GLY A 276 23.68 -16.99 4.04
C GLY A 276 22.99 -16.77 5.38
N GLY A 277 21.70 -17.11 5.45
CA GLY A 277 20.94 -17.33 6.67
C GLY A 277 20.42 -18.76 6.67
N ASP A 278 20.70 -19.50 7.73
CA ASP A 278 20.05 -20.76 8.04
C ASP A 278 18.55 -20.50 8.22
N GLU A 279 17.68 -20.95 7.30
CA GLU A 279 16.28 -21.37 7.59
C GLU A 279 15.55 -21.88 6.32
N GLU A 280 14.67 -22.86 6.52
CA GLU A 280 13.98 -23.74 5.57
C GLU A 280 12.92 -23.07 4.65
N THR A 281 13.18 -21.88 4.11
CA THR A 281 12.35 -21.29 3.04
C THR A 281 13.19 -21.13 1.79
N ALA A 282 12.87 -21.89 0.74
CA ALA A 282 13.49 -21.68 -0.57
C ALA A 282 13.11 -20.28 -1.08
N ASP A 283 14.11 -19.43 -1.36
CA ASP A 283 13.87 -18.12 -1.93
C ASP A 283 13.16 -18.24 -3.30
N SER A 284 12.28 -17.27 -3.62
CA SER A 284 11.51 -17.24 -4.86
C SER A 284 12.42 -17.11 -6.08
N ILE A 285 12.17 -17.90 -7.13
CA ILE A 285 12.94 -17.92 -8.38
C ILE A 285 12.07 -17.41 -9.52
N GLY A 286 12.33 -16.19 -9.97
CA GLY A 286 11.61 -15.55 -11.06
C GLY A 286 11.77 -16.33 -12.36
N ILE A 287 10.67 -16.78 -12.98
CA ILE A 287 10.69 -17.42 -14.30
C ILE A 287 9.57 -16.81 -15.15
N VAL A 288 9.93 -16.04 -16.18
CA VAL A 288 8.95 -15.36 -17.04
C VAL A 288 9.16 -15.73 -18.50
N VAL A 289 8.07 -16.05 -19.19
CA VAL A 289 8.05 -16.32 -20.63
C VAL A 289 7.55 -15.08 -21.37
N ALA A 290 8.33 -14.59 -22.33
CA ALA A 290 7.91 -13.49 -23.20
C ALA A 290 8.21 -13.78 -24.67
N GLY A 291 7.44 -13.18 -25.58
CA GLY A 291 7.61 -13.31 -27.02
C GLY A 291 7.60 -11.97 -27.74
N LEU A 292 8.25 -11.90 -28.90
CA LEU A 292 8.18 -10.80 -29.86
C LEU A 292 7.24 -11.21 -30.99
N GLY A 293 6.10 -10.54 -31.10
CA GLY A 293 5.12 -10.81 -32.14
C GLY A 293 5.59 -10.41 -33.54
N VAL A 294 4.95 -10.97 -34.57
CA VAL A 294 5.15 -10.56 -35.97
C VAL A 294 4.75 -9.12 -36.26
N ASP A 295 3.96 -8.52 -35.38
CA ASP A 295 3.54 -7.11 -35.39
C ASP A 295 4.57 -6.16 -34.77
N GLY A 296 5.63 -6.69 -34.13
CA GLY A 296 6.69 -5.90 -33.50
C GLY A 296 6.39 -5.46 -32.07
N LEU A 297 5.34 -5.99 -31.45
CA LEU A 297 5.06 -5.81 -30.02
C LEU A 297 5.65 -6.97 -29.21
N ALA A 298 6.05 -6.69 -27.97
CA ALA A 298 6.44 -7.72 -27.03
C ALA A 298 5.21 -8.20 -26.22
N TYR A 299 5.14 -9.49 -25.95
CA TYR A 299 4.06 -10.12 -25.20
C TYR A 299 4.64 -10.87 -24.00
N VAL A 300 4.23 -10.52 -22.78
CA VAL A 300 4.47 -11.32 -21.58
C VAL A 300 3.43 -12.43 -21.56
N LEU A 301 3.89 -13.66 -21.81
CA LEU A 301 3.04 -14.81 -22.11
C LEU A 301 2.60 -15.56 -20.85
N SER A 302 3.50 -15.72 -19.88
CA SER A 302 3.19 -16.37 -18.60
C SER A 302 4.28 -16.19 -17.55
N ASP A 303 3.88 -16.19 -16.28
CA ASP A 303 4.74 -16.27 -15.10
C ASP A 303 4.77 -17.73 -14.59
N TRP A 304 5.98 -18.26 -14.40
CA TRP A 304 6.30 -19.63 -13.96
C TRP A 304 7.14 -19.63 -12.68
N THR A 305 7.17 -18.51 -11.97
CA THR A 305 7.96 -18.32 -10.76
C THR A 305 7.67 -19.38 -9.70
N CYS A 306 8.69 -19.75 -8.94
CA CYS A 306 8.61 -20.87 -8.02
C CYS A 306 9.58 -20.84 -6.85
N ASP A 307 9.18 -21.49 -5.76
CA ASP A 307 10.03 -21.71 -4.57
C ASP A 307 10.50 -23.17 -4.57
N LEU A 308 11.50 -23.46 -5.39
CA LEU A 308 12.01 -24.83 -5.59
C LEU A 308 13.54 -24.88 -5.44
N SER A 309 14.05 -26.07 -5.12
CA SER A 309 15.49 -26.34 -5.13
C SER A 309 16.11 -26.12 -6.53
N PRO A 310 17.44 -25.97 -6.65
CA PRO A 310 18.13 -25.82 -7.94
C PRO A 310 17.68 -26.79 -9.03
N ALA A 311 17.60 -28.09 -8.71
CA ALA A 311 17.14 -29.08 -9.66
C ALA A 311 15.63 -28.93 -10.01
N GLY A 312 14.82 -28.43 -9.07
CA GLY A 312 13.39 -28.22 -9.25
C GLY A 312 13.07 -27.04 -10.16
N TRP A 313 13.61 -25.85 -9.87
CA TRP A 313 13.38 -24.68 -10.72
C TRP A 313 14.05 -24.85 -12.09
N GLY A 314 15.18 -25.54 -12.17
CA GLY A 314 15.84 -25.86 -13.44
C GLY A 314 14.95 -26.68 -14.36
N ARG A 315 14.26 -27.70 -13.82
CA ARG A 315 13.26 -28.48 -14.59
C ARG A 315 12.10 -27.63 -15.05
N ARG A 316 11.60 -26.75 -14.18
CA ARG A 316 10.48 -25.84 -14.49
C ARG A 316 10.83 -24.87 -15.62
N ALA A 317 12.03 -24.29 -15.61
CA ALA A 317 12.49 -23.40 -16.67
C ALA A 317 12.62 -24.12 -18.02
N VAL A 318 13.13 -25.36 -18.03
CA VAL A 318 13.21 -26.19 -19.25
C VAL A 318 11.82 -26.63 -19.73
N GLU A 319 10.91 -26.93 -18.81
CA GLU A 319 9.51 -27.24 -19.15
C GLU A 319 8.84 -26.04 -19.83
N ALA A 320 8.99 -24.83 -19.28
CA ALA A 320 8.50 -23.60 -19.91
C ALA A 320 9.13 -23.40 -21.30
N TYR A 321 10.45 -23.61 -21.42
CA TYR A 321 11.17 -23.53 -22.69
C TYR A 321 10.57 -24.47 -23.75
N ARG A 322 10.26 -25.72 -23.39
CA ARG A 322 9.66 -26.69 -24.31
C ARG A 322 8.19 -26.39 -24.61
N LYS A 323 7.41 -26.07 -23.58
CA LYS A 323 5.97 -25.80 -23.71
C LYS A 323 5.69 -24.65 -24.66
N TYR A 324 6.49 -23.58 -24.57
CA TYR A 324 6.33 -22.40 -25.42
C TYR A 324 7.21 -22.43 -26.68
N SER A 325 7.91 -23.55 -26.95
CA SER A 325 8.86 -23.67 -28.06
C SER A 325 9.84 -22.50 -28.11
N ALA A 326 10.36 -22.10 -26.94
CA ALA A 326 11.19 -20.92 -26.82
C ALA A 326 12.53 -21.09 -27.55
N ASP A 327 13.08 -19.98 -28.02
CA ASP A 327 14.34 -19.97 -28.76
C ASP A 327 15.54 -20.06 -27.83
N ARG A 328 15.45 -19.49 -26.62
CA ARG A 328 16.49 -19.58 -25.58
C ARG A 328 15.98 -19.29 -24.17
N ILE A 329 16.79 -19.70 -23.20
CA ILE A 329 16.72 -19.25 -21.82
C ILE A 329 17.74 -18.12 -21.61
N VAL A 330 17.33 -17.03 -20.98
CA VAL A 330 18.17 -15.89 -20.61
C VAL A 330 18.24 -15.83 -19.09
N ALA A 331 19.42 -15.73 -18.51
CA ALA A 331 19.53 -15.63 -17.05
C ALA A 331 20.72 -14.78 -16.60
N GLU A 332 20.53 -14.09 -15.47
CA GLU A 332 21.55 -13.26 -14.86
C GLU A 332 22.67 -14.08 -14.22
N ARG A 333 23.90 -13.63 -14.41
CA ARG A 333 25.08 -14.15 -13.73
C ARG A 333 25.15 -13.63 -12.29
N ASN A 334 24.46 -14.30 -11.38
CA ASN A 334 24.58 -13.97 -9.95
C ASN A 334 25.95 -14.39 -9.39
N TYR A 335 26.39 -13.79 -8.27
CA TYR A 335 27.68 -14.05 -7.62
C TYR A 335 27.89 -15.57 -7.41
N GLY A 336 28.66 -16.20 -8.31
CA GLY A 336 28.70 -17.67 -8.46
C GLY A 336 28.24 -18.21 -9.82
N GLY A 337 28.25 -17.39 -10.88
CA GLY A 337 27.67 -17.58 -12.23
C GLY A 337 27.77 -18.93 -12.95
N ALA A 338 28.60 -19.87 -12.49
CA ALA A 338 28.59 -21.24 -12.98
C ALA A 338 27.31 -22.02 -12.60
N MET A 339 26.49 -21.53 -11.65
CA MET A 339 25.37 -22.32 -11.11
C MET A 339 24.17 -22.41 -12.06
N VAL A 340 23.74 -21.31 -12.70
CA VAL A 340 22.49 -21.29 -13.48
C VAL A 340 22.60 -22.07 -14.78
N GLU A 341 23.63 -21.80 -15.58
CA GLU A 341 23.88 -22.56 -16.80
C GLU A 341 24.06 -24.05 -16.49
N HIS A 342 24.80 -24.38 -15.43
CA HIS A 342 25.03 -25.77 -15.04
C HIS A 342 23.72 -26.48 -14.67
N VAL A 343 22.84 -25.83 -13.90
CA VAL A 343 21.51 -26.37 -13.55
C VAL A 343 20.68 -26.64 -14.80
N ILE A 344 20.58 -25.65 -15.70
CA ILE A 344 19.81 -25.81 -16.95
C ILE A 344 20.40 -26.92 -17.83
N ARG A 345 21.73 -26.93 -18.04
CA ARG A 345 22.38 -27.95 -18.89
C ARG A 345 22.40 -29.34 -18.28
N THR A 346 22.30 -29.45 -16.95
CA THR A 346 22.14 -30.74 -16.27
C THR A 346 20.76 -31.33 -16.56
N VAL A 347 19.73 -30.49 -16.63
CA VAL A 347 18.39 -30.92 -17.03
C VAL A 347 18.33 -31.23 -18.53
N ASP A 348 18.81 -30.32 -19.38
CA ASP A 348 18.81 -30.50 -20.83
C ASP A 348 19.95 -29.72 -21.51
N LYS A 349 20.92 -30.46 -22.05
CA LYS A 349 22.10 -29.88 -22.72
C LYS A 349 21.79 -29.18 -24.04
N SER A 350 20.65 -29.49 -24.66
CA SER A 350 20.26 -28.93 -25.97
C SER A 350 19.62 -27.55 -25.88
N VAL A 351 19.27 -27.09 -24.67
CA VAL A 351 18.70 -25.76 -24.46
C VAL A 351 19.70 -24.68 -24.84
N SER A 352 19.25 -23.76 -25.69
CA SER A 352 19.99 -22.53 -25.98
C SER A 352 19.96 -21.62 -24.75
N TYR A 353 21.13 -21.21 -24.28
CA TYR A 353 21.28 -20.42 -23.06
C TYR A 353 22.08 -19.15 -23.37
N LYS A 354 21.62 -18.01 -22.83
CA LYS A 354 22.33 -16.73 -22.89
C LYS A 354 22.51 -16.18 -21.48
N GLU A 355 23.76 -16.05 -21.07
CA GLU A 355 24.13 -15.35 -19.85
C GLU A 355 23.99 -13.83 -20.05
N VAL A 356 23.44 -13.13 -19.06
CA VAL A 356 23.45 -11.67 -18.97
C VAL A 356 24.08 -11.24 -17.65
N VAL A 357 24.69 -10.06 -17.63
CA VAL A 357 25.37 -9.52 -16.45
C VAL A 357 24.73 -8.19 -16.08
N ALA A 358 24.28 -8.04 -14.83
CA ALA A 358 23.86 -6.73 -14.36
C ALA A 358 25.07 -5.80 -14.21
N SER A 359 25.03 -4.69 -14.94
CA SER A 359 26.03 -3.61 -14.85
C SER A 359 25.51 -2.39 -14.08
N ARG A 360 24.22 -2.36 -13.75
CA ARG A 360 23.51 -1.27 -13.08
C ARG A 360 22.47 -1.85 -12.12
N GLY A 361 22.02 -1.04 -11.15
CA GLY A 361 20.96 -1.44 -10.21
C GLY A 361 19.63 -1.77 -10.89
N LYS A 362 18.78 -2.53 -10.19
CA LYS A 362 17.49 -3.07 -10.69
C LYS A 362 16.59 -1.97 -11.28
N ALA A 363 16.39 -0.86 -10.57
CA ALA A 363 15.58 0.27 -11.04
C ALA A 363 16.09 0.87 -12.37
N VAL A 364 17.39 1.16 -12.47
CA VAL A 364 18.00 1.73 -13.68
C VAL A 364 17.93 0.77 -14.87
N ARG A 365 17.96 -0.55 -14.61
CA ARG A 365 17.79 -1.58 -15.64
C ARG A 365 16.33 -1.71 -16.09
N ALA A 366 15.39 -1.43 -15.20
CA ALA A 366 13.95 -1.47 -15.46
C ALA A 366 13.43 -0.26 -16.25
N GLU A 367 14.04 0.92 -16.11
CA GLU A 367 13.64 2.17 -16.77
C GLU A 367 13.44 2.05 -18.31
N PRO A 368 14.37 1.47 -19.10
CA PRO A 368 14.16 1.34 -20.54
C PRO A 368 12.99 0.41 -20.90
N VAL A 369 12.70 -0.57 -20.06
CA VAL A 369 11.54 -1.47 -20.25
C VAL A 369 10.26 -0.72 -19.92
N ALA A 370 10.22 0.07 -18.85
CA ALA A 370 9.07 0.93 -18.53
C ALA A 370 8.72 1.88 -19.69
N ALA A 371 9.71 2.47 -20.34
CA ALA A 371 9.51 3.29 -21.53
C ALA A 371 8.84 2.54 -22.70
N LEU A 372 9.03 1.22 -22.83
CA LEU A 372 8.31 0.42 -23.82
C LEU A 372 6.81 0.31 -23.50
N TYR A 373 6.43 0.30 -22.22
CA TYR A 373 5.02 0.33 -21.82
C TYR A 373 4.39 1.69 -22.10
N GLU A 374 5.09 2.78 -21.82
CA GLU A 374 4.62 4.14 -22.16
C GLU A 374 4.38 4.30 -23.66
N GLN A 375 5.19 3.64 -24.50
CA GLN A 375 5.05 3.62 -25.95
C GLN A 375 3.98 2.64 -26.45
N GLY A 376 3.31 1.90 -25.57
CA GLY A 376 2.32 0.87 -25.93
C GLY A 376 2.91 -0.33 -26.69
N ARG A 377 4.21 -0.62 -26.47
CA ARG A 377 4.98 -1.65 -27.20
C ARG A 377 5.08 -3.00 -26.49
N VAL A 378 4.50 -3.11 -25.29
CA VAL A 378 4.44 -4.35 -24.50
C VAL A 378 2.98 -4.69 -24.18
N ARG A 379 2.65 -5.98 -24.20
CA ARG A 379 1.32 -6.53 -23.94
C ARG A 379 1.35 -7.70 -22.97
N HIS A 380 0.30 -7.89 -22.18
CA HIS A 380 0.14 -8.97 -21.20
C HIS A 380 -1.00 -9.91 -21.58
N VAL A 381 -0.78 -11.23 -21.57
CA VAL A 381 -1.80 -12.23 -21.95
C VAL A 381 -2.83 -12.54 -20.84
N GLY A 382 -2.64 -11.96 -19.65
CA GLY A 382 -3.49 -12.15 -18.47
C GLY A 382 -2.97 -13.25 -17.54
N GLY A 383 -3.46 -13.27 -16.29
CA GLY A 383 -2.98 -14.21 -15.26
C GLY A 383 -1.59 -13.86 -14.69
N LEU A 384 -1.18 -12.60 -14.79
CA LEU A 384 0.15 -12.11 -14.39
C LEU A 384 0.09 -11.21 -13.15
N SER A 385 -0.95 -11.31 -12.32
CA SER A 385 -1.23 -10.35 -11.24
C SER A 385 -0.07 -10.16 -10.26
N GLU A 386 0.62 -11.23 -9.87
CA GLU A 386 1.77 -11.13 -8.97
C GLU A 386 2.96 -10.37 -9.60
N LEU A 387 3.25 -10.64 -10.88
CA LEU A 387 4.25 -9.89 -11.64
C LEU A 387 3.84 -8.41 -11.76
N GLU A 388 2.57 -8.17 -12.09
CA GLU A 388 2.02 -6.82 -12.26
C GLU A 388 2.06 -6.02 -10.95
N ASP A 389 1.87 -6.68 -9.80
CA ASP A 389 2.01 -6.08 -8.47
C ASP A 389 3.46 -5.74 -8.15
N GLN A 390 4.43 -6.58 -8.55
CA GLN A 390 5.85 -6.23 -8.45
C GLN A 390 6.21 -5.04 -9.36
N MET A 391 5.64 -4.97 -10.57
CA MET A 391 5.88 -3.86 -11.52
C MET A 391 5.47 -2.50 -10.95
N VAL A 392 4.24 -2.39 -10.44
CA VAL A 392 3.74 -1.12 -9.86
C VAL A 392 4.42 -0.76 -8.53
N SER A 393 5.16 -1.71 -7.97
CA SER A 393 5.95 -1.52 -6.75
C SER A 393 7.41 -1.12 -7.00
N MET A 394 7.86 -1.06 -8.26
CA MET A 394 9.20 -0.63 -8.64
C MET A 394 9.26 0.87 -8.88
N THR A 395 10.18 1.57 -8.20
CA THR A 395 10.41 3.01 -8.35
C THR A 395 11.81 3.32 -8.88
N SER A 396 12.06 4.56 -9.29
CA SER A 396 13.40 5.04 -9.67
C SER A 396 14.43 4.88 -8.55
N ASP A 397 14.00 4.93 -7.29
CA ASP A 397 14.86 4.79 -6.11
C ASP A 397 15.02 3.32 -5.66
N GLY A 398 14.25 2.39 -6.22
CA GLY A 398 14.28 0.96 -5.90
C GLY A 398 12.91 0.31 -5.77
N TYR A 399 12.92 -0.98 -5.40
CA TYR A 399 11.70 -1.76 -5.18
C TYR A 399 11.12 -1.52 -3.78
N MET A 400 9.82 -1.27 -3.69
CA MET A 400 9.12 -0.88 -2.45
C MET A 400 8.23 -1.99 -1.87
N GLY A 401 8.23 -3.19 -2.45
CA GLY A 401 7.50 -4.35 -1.93
C GLY A 401 8.36 -5.21 -0.99
N ASP A 402 7.74 -6.19 -0.34
CA ASP A 402 8.45 -7.16 0.47
C ASP A 402 9.33 -8.09 -0.39
N GLY A 403 10.51 -8.44 0.12
CA GLY A 403 11.45 -9.33 -0.55
C GLY A 403 12.12 -8.75 -1.80
N SER A 404 12.54 -9.63 -2.71
CA SER A 404 13.17 -9.28 -3.99
C SER A 404 12.14 -9.32 -5.13
N PRO A 405 12.19 -8.40 -6.11
CA PRO A 405 11.26 -8.37 -7.23
C PRO A 405 11.62 -9.39 -8.33
N ASP A 406 11.74 -10.68 -7.97
CA ASP A 406 12.33 -11.70 -8.85
C ASP A 406 11.52 -11.90 -10.15
N ARG A 407 10.17 -11.81 -10.09
CA ARG A 407 9.30 -11.91 -11.28
C ARG A 407 9.57 -10.75 -12.22
N LEU A 408 9.60 -9.54 -11.66
CA LEU A 408 9.89 -8.33 -12.42
C LEU A 408 11.29 -8.35 -13.03
N ASP A 409 12.30 -8.79 -12.28
CA ASP A 409 13.66 -8.88 -12.79
C ASP A 409 13.75 -9.86 -13.97
N ALA A 410 13.12 -11.03 -13.86
CA ALA A 410 13.00 -11.97 -14.97
C ALA A 410 12.25 -11.34 -16.17
N ALA A 411 11.13 -10.65 -15.94
CA ALA A 411 10.39 -9.98 -17.02
C ALA A 411 11.22 -8.89 -17.71
N VAL A 412 11.97 -8.09 -16.95
CA VAL A 412 12.89 -7.06 -17.48
C VAL A 412 13.97 -7.69 -18.33
N TRP A 413 14.54 -8.83 -17.92
CA TRP A 413 15.52 -9.56 -18.72
C TRP A 413 14.94 -10.10 -20.02
N ALA A 414 13.75 -10.69 -19.96
CA ALA A 414 13.05 -11.21 -21.14
C ALA A 414 12.77 -10.08 -22.16
N LEU A 415 12.18 -8.98 -21.71
CA LEU A 415 11.81 -7.84 -22.55
C LEU A 415 13.03 -7.12 -23.10
N SER A 416 14.10 -7.00 -22.31
CA SER A 416 15.37 -6.42 -22.78
C SER A 416 16.01 -7.26 -23.88
N ASP A 417 16.04 -8.58 -23.76
CA ASP A 417 16.62 -9.46 -24.79
C ASP A 417 15.81 -9.47 -26.10
N LEU A 418 14.49 -9.30 -26.01
CA LEU A 418 13.60 -9.22 -27.17
C LEU A 418 13.61 -7.85 -27.86
N MET A 419 13.64 -6.76 -27.10
CA MET A 419 13.33 -5.41 -27.60
C MET A 419 14.50 -4.43 -27.59
N LEU A 420 15.51 -4.65 -26.73
CA LEU A 420 16.60 -3.69 -26.48
C LEU A 420 17.99 -4.25 -26.82
N GLY A 421 18.11 -5.56 -27.07
CA GLY A 421 19.36 -6.18 -27.52
C GLY A 421 19.83 -5.66 -28.88
N GLU A 422 21.15 -5.78 -29.14
CA GLU A 422 21.78 -5.31 -30.38
C GLU A 422 20.99 -5.74 -31.62
N GLN A 423 20.55 -4.73 -32.40
CA GLN A 423 19.96 -4.94 -33.71
C GLN A 423 20.89 -5.85 -34.52
N ALA A 424 20.39 -7.03 -34.89
CA ALA A 424 21.07 -7.87 -35.86
C ALA A 424 21.43 -7.01 -37.10
N PRO A 425 22.63 -7.14 -37.66
CA PRO A 425 23.05 -6.31 -38.78
C PRO A 425 22.03 -6.46 -39.91
N ARG A 426 21.45 -5.33 -40.34
CA ARG A 426 20.64 -5.27 -41.57
C ARG A 426 21.49 -5.90 -42.67
N ALA A 427 21.02 -7.02 -43.22
CA ALA A 427 21.63 -7.62 -44.40
C ALA A 427 21.71 -6.55 -45.49
N GLY A 428 22.92 -6.05 -45.71
CA GLY A 428 23.20 -5.05 -46.73
C GLY A 428 22.85 -5.64 -48.08
N MET A 429 21.91 -4.98 -48.75
CA MET A 429 21.52 -5.23 -50.13
C MET A 429 22.80 -5.27 -51.00
N ILE A 430 23.16 -6.45 -51.50
CA ILE A 430 24.24 -6.62 -52.48
C ILE A 430 23.76 -5.95 -53.78
N LEU A 431 24.15 -4.71 -54.00
CA LEU A 431 24.04 -4.07 -55.31
C LEU A 431 25.13 -4.67 -56.21
N SER A 432 24.71 -5.61 -57.08
CA SER A 432 25.54 -6.11 -58.17
C SER A 432 25.90 -4.96 -59.11
N LYS A 433 27.15 -4.50 -59.08
CA LYS A 433 27.69 -3.66 -60.16
C LYS A 433 28.03 -4.57 -61.34
N ARG A 434 27.17 -4.56 -62.35
CA ARG A 434 27.48 -5.07 -63.69
C ARG A 434 28.63 -4.25 -64.28
N HIS A 435 29.66 -4.95 -64.74
CA HIS A 435 30.70 -4.41 -65.62
C HIS A 435 30.09 -3.93 -66.94
N ARG A 436 30.46 -2.72 -67.35
CA ARG A 436 30.77 -2.37 -68.73
C ARG A 436 31.89 -1.34 -68.74
#